data_AF-A0A944C127-F1
#
_entry.id   AF-A0A944C127-F1
#
_cell.length_a   1.000
_cell.length_b   1.000
_cell.length_c   1.000
_cell.angle_alpha   90.00
_cell.angle_beta   90.00
_cell.angle_gamma   90.00
#
_symmetry.space_group_name_H-M   'P 1'
#
loop_
_entity.id
_entity.type
_entity.pdbx_description
1 polymer ?
#
loop_
_entity_poly.entity_id
_entity_poly.type
_entity_poly.pdbx_seq_one_letter_code
_entity_poly.pdbx_strand_id
1 'polypeptide(L)'
;MEFKSHYTKEEIEEAEAWLQERWDKLPSDFQLDEATKITDLKRTLENLIHIAKELHNNPTYTGQIFLLFKIKDKLQEDGID
;
A
#
# COMPACT_ATOMS: atom_id res chain seq x y z
N MET A 1 -4.06 -8.49 -6.93
CA MET A 1 -4.12 -7.73 -8.21
C MET A 1 -2.96 -8.09 -9.16
N GLU A 2 -3.11 -7.80 -10.45
CA GLU A 2 -2.03 -7.84 -11.46
C GLU A 2 -1.17 -6.56 -11.42
N PHE A 3 0.08 -6.64 -11.86
CA PHE A 3 0.96 -5.47 -11.96
C PHE A 3 0.49 -4.52 -13.06
N LYS A 4 0.47 -3.22 -12.77
CA LYS A 4 0.17 -2.16 -13.74
C LYS A 4 1.33 -1.17 -13.81
N SER A 5 1.59 -0.65 -15.01
CA SER A 5 2.75 0.20 -15.28
C SER A 5 2.62 1.64 -14.78
N HIS A 6 1.38 2.11 -14.51
CA HIS A 6 1.10 3.46 -14.05
C HIS A 6 -0.11 3.47 -13.11
N TYR A 7 -0.04 4.30 -12.07
CA TYR A 7 -1.10 4.55 -11.09
C TYR A 7 -1.47 6.01 -11.17
N THR A 8 -2.77 6.32 -11.32
CA THR A 8 -3.21 7.71 -11.35
C THR A 8 -3.20 8.31 -9.95
N LYS A 9 -3.22 9.64 -9.90
CA LYS A 9 -3.26 10.36 -8.63
C LYS A 9 -4.53 10.04 -7.85
N GLU A 10 -5.67 9.95 -8.53
CA GLU A 10 -6.96 9.60 -7.92
C GLU A 10 -6.92 8.23 -7.26
N GLU A 11 -6.36 7.21 -7.91
CA GLU A 11 -6.24 5.87 -7.33
C GLU A 11 -5.38 5.87 -6.05
N ILE A 12 -4.33 6.70 -6.03
CA ILE A 12 -3.44 6.83 -4.87
C ILE A 12 -4.16 7.55 -3.71
N GLU A 13 -4.92 8.60 -4.02
CA GLU A 13 -5.73 9.32 -3.02
C GLU A 13 -6.83 8.42 -2.43
N GLU A 14 -7.49 7.61 -3.25
CA GLU A 14 -8.46 6.61 -2.78
C GLU A 14 -7.81 5.55 -1.87
N ALA A 15 -6.60 5.08 -2.22
CA ALA A 15 -5.87 4.13 -1.40
C ALA A 15 -5.41 4.74 -0.06
N GLU A 16 -4.92 5.98 -0.08
CA GLU A 16 -4.53 6.72 1.13
C GLU A 16 -5.74 6.92 2.05
N ALA A 17 -6.86 7.39 1.51
CA ALA A 17 -8.08 7.62 2.30
C ALA A 17 -8.57 6.32 2.96
N TRP A 18 -8.63 5.22 2.19
CA TRP A 18 -9.06 3.92 2.71
C TRP A 18 -8.17 3.43 3.87
N LEU A 19 -6.85 3.61 3.76
CA LEU A 19 -5.89 3.25 4.80
C LEU A 19 -5.99 4.15 6.02
N GLN A 20 -6.21 5.46 5.84
CA GLN A 20 -6.35 6.41 6.94
C GLN A 20 -7.61 6.13 7.78
N GLU A 21 -8.73 5.80 7.15
CA GLU A 21 -9.97 5.42 7.86
C GLU A 21 -9.78 4.18 8.76
N ARG A 22 -8.83 3.31 8.42
CA ARG A 22 -8.55 2.05 9.11
C ARG A 22 -7.24 2.07 9.90
N TRP A 23 -6.58 3.22 10.00
CA TRP A 23 -5.21 3.33 10.51
C TRP A 23 -5.05 2.75 11.92
N ASP A 24 -6.03 2.94 12.79
CA ASP A 24 -6.02 2.43 14.16
C ASP A 24 -6.27 0.91 14.25
N LYS A 25 -6.88 0.32 13.23
CA LYS A 25 -7.14 -1.13 13.13
C LYS A 25 -5.97 -1.90 12.51
N LEU A 26 -5.00 -1.21 11.90
CA LEU A 26 -3.88 -1.86 11.25
C LEU A 26 -2.99 -2.60 12.26
N PRO A 27 -2.57 -3.84 11.96
CA PRO A 27 -1.66 -4.56 12.82
C PRO A 27 -0.26 -3.90 12.84
N SER A 28 0.51 -4.15 13.89
CA SER A 28 1.89 -3.65 14.01
C SER A 28 2.82 -4.32 13.00
N ASP A 29 2.70 -5.64 12.88
CA ASP A 29 3.40 -6.46 11.89
C ASP A 29 2.40 -7.15 10.95
N PHE A 30 2.84 -7.44 9.74
CA PHE A 30 1.96 -7.91 8.67
C PHE A 30 2.66 -8.93 7.79
N GLN A 31 2.01 -10.07 7.57
CA GLN A 31 2.48 -11.10 6.64
C GLN A 31 1.79 -10.88 5.29
N LEU A 32 2.53 -10.39 4.31
CA LEU A 32 1.97 -10.09 2.98
C LEU A 32 1.79 -11.35 2.13
N ASP A 33 2.81 -12.20 2.11
CA ASP A 33 2.85 -13.50 1.43
C ASP A 33 3.84 -14.41 2.15
N GLU A 34 4.02 -15.67 1.71
CA GLU A 34 4.90 -16.64 2.40
C GLU A 34 6.35 -16.16 2.61
N ALA A 35 6.85 -15.30 1.72
CA ALA A 35 8.24 -14.83 1.74
C ALA A 35 8.42 -13.44 2.37
N THR A 36 7.34 -12.67 2.51
CA THR A 36 7.42 -11.24 2.85
C THR A 36 6.70 -10.93 4.16
N LYS A 37 7.50 -10.72 5.21
CA LYS A 37 7.04 -10.17 6.49
C LYS A 37 7.41 -8.69 6.60
N ILE A 38 6.42 -7.85 6.92
CA ILE A 38 6.59 -6.42 7.22
C ILE A 38 6.50 -6.27 8.75
N THR A 39 7.58 -5.85 9.39
CA THR A 39 7.66 -5.78 10.86
C THR A 39 7.13 -4.47 11.45
N ASP A 40 6.90 -3.46 10.63
CA ASP A 40 6.34 -2.16 11.02
C ASP A 40 5.45 -1.64 9.88
N LEU A 41 4.20 -2.12 9.86
CA LEU A 41 3.28 -1.89 8.75
C LEU A 41 2.98 -0.39 8.56
N LYS A 42 2.72 0.33 9.65
CA LYS A 42 2.35 1.75 9.60
C LYS A 42 3.47 2.58 8.98
N ARG A 43 4.70 2.40 9.45
CA ARG A 43 5.86 3.10 8.89
C ARG A 43 6.11 2.72 7.43
N THR A 44 5.92 1.44 7.06
CA THR A 44 6.01 1.02 5.67
C THR A 44 4.97 1.72 4.81
N LEU A 45 3.71 1.76 5.23
CA LEU A 45 2.63 2.42 4.50
C LEU A 45 2.84 3.93 4.36
N GLU A 46 3.30 4.62 5.40
CA GLU A 46 3.67 6.04 5.33
C GLU A 46 4.68 6.31 4.21
N ASN A 47 5.75 5.50 4.14
CA ASN A 47 6.78 5.63 3.11
C ASN A 47 6.23 5.32 1.72
N LEU A 48 5.41 4.27 1.58
CA LEU A 48 4.83 3.87 0.30
C LEU A 48 3.82 4.90 -0.22
N ILE A 49 2.99 5.46 0.65
CA ILE A 49 2.06 6.55 0.33
C ILE A 49 2.85 7.79 -0.11
N HIS A 50 3.90 8.17 0.62
CA HIS A 50 4.76 9.29 0.25
C HIS A 50 5.39 9.09 -1.14
N ILE A 51 5.97 7.91 -1.41
CA ILE A 51 6.51 7.55 -2.72
C ILE A 51 5.42 7.64 -3.80
N ALA A 52 4.23 7.11 -3.55
CA ALA A 52 3.15 7.14 -4.52
C ALA A 52 2.74 8.58 -4.86
N LYS A 53 2.53 9.43 -3.86
CA LYS A 53 2.11 10.82 -4.07
C LYS A 53 3.14 11.62 -4.86
N GLU A 54 4.41 11.52 -4.48
CA GLU A 54 5.48 12.34 -5.07
C GLU A 54 6.00 11.77 -6.40
N LEU A 55 5.97 10.45 -6.60
CA LEU A 55 6.74 9.77 -7.65
C LEU A 55 5.91 8.87 -8.58
N HIS A 56 4.57 8.94 -8.56
CA HIS A 56 3.69 8.14 -9.44
C HIS A 56 3.95 8.27 -10.95
N ASN A 57 4.50 9.40 -11.38
CA ASN A 57 4.88 9.60 -12.79
C ASN A 57 6.26 9.04 -13.13
N ASN A 58 7.03 8.57 -12.14
CA ASN A 58 8.34 7.97 -12.36
C ASN A 58 8.23 6.43 -12.37
N PRO A 59 8.44 5.77 -13.52
CA PRO A 59 8.27 4.32 -13.65
C PRO A 59 9.24 3.50 -12.79
N THR A 60 10.33 4.10 -12.30
CA THR A 60 11.26 3.46 -11.36
C THR A 60 10.57 3.05 -10.05
N TYR A 61 9.53 3.79 -9.66
CA TYR A 61 8.84 3.61 -8.38
C TYR A 61 7.54 2.81 -8.50
N THR A 62 7.18 2.34 -9.70
CA THR A 62 5.94 1.57 -9.92
C THR A 62 5.90 0.28 -9.08
N GLY A 63 7.04 -0.34 -8.78
CA GLY A 63 7.10 -1.51 -7.91
C GLY A 63 6.68 -1.22 -6.46
N GLN A 64 7.12 -0.09 -5.90
CA GLN A 64 6.73 0.37 -4.57
C GLN A 64 5.25 0.75 -4.53
N ILE A 65 4.77 1.41 -5.58
CA ILE A 65 3.34 1.75 -5.67
C ILE A 65 2.51 0.46 -5.79
N PHE A 66 2.93 -0.51 -6.61
CA PHE A 66 2.27 -1.82 -6.66
C PHE A 66 2.25 -2.50 -5.29
N LEU A 67 3.34 -2.42 -4.52
CA LEU A 67 3.38 -2.97 -3.17
C LEU A 67 2.36 -2.31 -2.23
N LEU A 68 2.14 -0.99 -2.32
CA LEU A 68 1.10 -0.28 -1.56
C LEU A 68 -0.28 -0.91 -1.77
N PHE A 69 -0.67 -1.09 -3.03
CA PHE A 69 -1.97 -1.66 -3.37
C PHE A 69 -2.04 -3.15 -3.03
N LYS A 70 -0.97 -3.91 -3.21
CA LYS A 70 -0.92 -5.33 -2.79
C LYS A 70 -1.13 -5.48 -1.28
N ILE A 71 -0.52 -4.61 -0.47
CA ILE A 71 -0.74 -4.58 0.99
C ILE A 71 -2.21 -4.24 1.31
N LYS A 72 -2.77 -3.21 0.66
CA LYS A 72 -4.17 -2.84 0.83
C LYS A 72 -5.12 -4.00 0.49
N ASP A 73 -4.95 -4.64 -0.66
CA ASP A 73 -5.76 -5.80 -1.07
C ASP A 73 -5.68 -6.93 -0.03
N LYS A 74 -4.47 -7.24 0.45
CA LYS A 74 -4.27 -8.30 1.45
C LYS A 74 -4.93 -7.95 2.79
N LEU A 75 -4.89 -6.69 3.22
CA LEU A 75 -5.60 -6.23 4.42
C LEU A 75 -7.12 -6.42 4.28
N GLN A 76 -7.67 -6.15 3.10
CA GLN A 76 -9.09 -6.40 2.81
C GLN A 76 -9.42 -7.91 2.86
N GLU A 77 -8.56 -8.75 2.28
CA GLU A 77 -8.67 -10.20 2.35
C GLU A 77 -8.61 -10.73 3.80
N ASP A 78 -7.79 -10.10 4.65
CA ASP A 78 -7.67 -10.42 6.08
C ASP A 78 -8.81 -9.84 6.93
N GLY A 79 -9.81 -9.19 6.30
CA GLY A 79 -11.01 -8.71 6.95
C GLY A 79 -10.89 -7.34 7.62
N ILE A 80 -9.84 -6.58 7.30
CA ILE A 80 -9.74 -5.18 7.69
C ILE A 80 -10.60 -4.35 6.74
N ASP A 81 -11.80 -3.96 7.21
CA ASP A 81 -12.72 -3.02 6.56
C ASP A 81 -13.20 -1.92 7.52
#